data_AF-A0A0Q0XNR6-F1
#
_entry.id   AF-A0A0Q0XNR6-F1
#
_cell.length_a   1.000
_cell.length_b   1.000
_cell.length_c   1.000
_cell.angle_alpha   90.00
_cell.angle_beta   90.00
_cell.angle_gamma   90.00
#
_symmetry.space_group_name_H-M   'P 1'
#
loop_
_entity.id
_entity.type
_entity.pdbx_description
1 polymer ?
#
loop_
_entity_poly.entity_id
_entity_poly.type
_entity_poly.pdbx_seq_one_letter_code
_entity_poly.pdbx_strand_id
1 'polypeptide(L)'
;MSFSLSRLERQLGYTFKDQELMVLALTHRSFAGRNNERLEFLGDAILNFVAGEALFDRFPLAREGQLSRLRARLVKGETLAVLARGFELGEYLRLGSGELKSGGFRRESILADALEALIGAIYLDAGMDTARDRVLAWLAGEFETLTLVDTNKDPKTRLQEYLQSRACELPRYEVVDIQGEPHCRTFFVECEIVLLNEKSRGQGVSRRIAEQVAAAAALIALGVENGHD
;
A
#
# COMPACT_ATOMS: atom_id res chain seq x y z
N MET A 1 -13.83 20.54 -25.61
CA MET A 1 -13.79 20.09 -24.19
C MET A 1 -14.58 18.80 -23.95
N SER A 2 -15.71 18.51 -24.61
CA SER A 2 -16.46 17.25 -24.32
C SER A 2 -15.81 15.97 -24.86
N PHE A 3 -15.09 16.03 -25.99
CA PHE A 3 -14.44 14.84 -26.58
C PHE A 3 -13.36 14.22 -25.69
N SER A 4 -12.63 15.01 -24.88
CA SER A 4 -11.59 14.49 -24.01
C SER A 4 -12.17 13.68 -22.84
N LEU A 5 -13.22 14.18 -22.19
CA LEU A 5 -13.83 13.50 -21.04
C LEU A 5 -14.45 12.14 -21.44
N SER A 6 -15.06 12.04 -22.61
CA SER A 6 -15.60 10.77 -23.13
C SER A 6 -14.53 9.68 -23.36
N ARG A 7 -13.26 10.07 -23.54
CA ARG A 7 -12.15 9.11 -23.63
C ARG A 7 -11.82 8.57 -22.24
N LEU A 8 -11.73 9.45 -21.25
CA LEU A 8 -11.48 9.06 -19.87
C LEU A 8 -12.60 8.18 -19.32
N GLU A 9 -13.88 8.52 -19.56
CA GLU A 9 -15.02 7.68 -19.17
C GLU A 9 -14.91 6.23 -19.69
N ARG A 10 -14.47 6.06 -20.94
CA ARG A 10 -14.22 4.73 -21.52
C ARG A 10 -13.08 3.99 -20.83
N GLN A 11 -11.99 4.69 -20.48
CA GLN A 11 -10.87 4.09 -19.75
C GLN A 11 -11.25 3.70 -18.32
N LEU A 12 -12.04 4.55 -17.64
CA LEU A 12 -12.60 4.27 -16.32
C LEU A 12 -13.66 3.16 -16.37
N GLY A 13 -14.25 2.92 -17.53
CA GLY A 13 -15.35 1.98 -17.72
C GLY A 13 -16.65 2.46 -17.06
N TYR A 14 -16.84 3.77 -16.94
CA TYR A 14 -18.02 4.41 -16.36
C TYR A 14 -18.34 5.72 -17.09
N THR A 15 -19.61 5.94 -17.43
CA THR A 15 -20.10 7.18 -18.04
C THR A 15 -20.91 7.95 -17.02
N PHE A 16 -20.51 9.18 -16.74
CA PHE A 16 -21.13 10.03 -15.72
C PHE A 16 -22.45 10.62 -16.23
N LYS A 17 -23.49 10.55 -15.40
CA LYS A 17 -24.76 11.26 -15.65
C LYS A 17 -24.57 12.75 -15.37
N ASP A 18 -23.90 13.08 -14.27
CA ASP A 18 -23.48 14.44 -13.95
C ASP A 18 -21.99 14.65 -14.29
N GLN A 19 -21.75 15.34 -15.41
CA GLN A 19 -20.39 15.69 -15.86
C GLN A 19 -19.70 16.71 -14.93
N GLU A 20 -20.45 17.49 -14.15
CA GLU A 20 -19.85 18.42 -13.19
C GLU A 20 -19.17 17.67 -12.04
N LEU A 21 -19.70 16.50 -11.63
CA LEU A 21 -19.05 15.65 -10.63
C LEU A 21 -17.71 15.12 -11.12
N MET A 22 -17.64 14.66 -12.37
CA MET A 22 -16.39 14.22 -12.97
C MET A 22 -15.37 15.35 -13.05
N VAL A 23 -15.79 16.54 -13.51
CA VAL A 23 -14.92 17.71 -13.58
C VAL A 23 -14.45 18.14 -12.18
N LEU A 24 -15.32 18.06 -11.18
CA LEU A 24 -14.98 18.37 -9.79
C LEU A 24 -13.93 17.40 -9.24
N ALA A 25 -14.07 16.09 -9.48
CA ALA A 25 -13.10 15.08 -9.06
C ALA A 25 -11.69 15.31 -9.66
N LEU A 26 -11.63 15.86 -10.87
CA LEU A 26 -10.40 16.19 -11.58
C LEU A 26 -9.84 17.58 -11.24
N THR A 27 -10.49 18.32 -10.33
CA THR A 27 -10.09 19.69 -9.96
C THR A 27 -9.29 19.71 -8.66
N HIS A 28 -7.98 19.85 -8.77
CA HIS A 28 -7.08 19.90 -7.62
C HIS A 28 -7.24 21.21 -6.84
N ARG A 29 -6.94 21.20 -5.53
CA ARG A 29 -7.05 22.36 -4.65
C ARG A 29 -6.26 23.62 -5.06
N SER A 30 -5.22 23.46 -5.89
CA SER A 30 -4.47 24.60 -6.44
C SER A 30 -5.25 25.36 -7.53
N PHE A 31 -6.30 24.75 -8.08
CA PHE A 31 -7.25 25.41 -8.96
C PHE A 31 -8.24 26.23 -8.13
N ALA A 32 -8.58 27.43 -8.60
CA ALA A 32 -9.43 28.34 -7.83
C ALA A 32 -10.88 27.81 -7.70
N GLY A 33 -11.46 27.94 -6.51
CA GLY A 33 -12.87 27.61 -6.25
C GLY A 33 -13.07 26.24 -5.59
N ARG A 34 -14.11 25.51 -6.03
CA ARG A 34 -14.41 24.15 -5.54
C ARG A 34 -13.36 23.16 -6.04
N ASN A 35 -12.96 22.24 -5.18
CA ASN A 35 -11.93 21.24 -5.44
C ASN A 35 -12.39 19.82 -5.08
N ASN A 36 -11.52 18.86 -5.33
CA ASN A 36 -11.77 17.43 -5.16
C ASN A 36 -11.56 16.88 -3.73
N GLU A 37 -11.02 17.65 -2.77
CA GLU A 37 -10.60 17.14 -1.45
C GLU A 37 -11.75 16.44 -0.67
N ARG A 38 -13.00 16.91 -0.83
CA ARG A 38 -14.16 16.26 -0.21
C ARG A 38 -14.57 14.96 -0.90
N LEU A 39 -14.36 14.87 -2.21
CA LEU A 39 -14.63 13.65 -2.98
C LEU A 39 -13.52 12.62 -2.72
N GLU A 40 -12.27 13.06 -2.64
CA GLU A 40 -11.11 12.26 -2.24
C GLU A 40 -11.36 11.59 -0.89
N PHE A 41 -11.72 12.37 0.13
CA PHE A 41 -12.05 11.84 1.46
C PHE A 41 -13.13 10.75 1.43
N LEU A 42 -14.19 10.95 0.65
CA LEU A 42 -15.27 9.96 0.51
C LEU A 42 -14.80 8.72 -0.27
N GLY A 43 -14.04 8.95 -1.34
CA GLY A 43 -13.51 7.92 -2.22
C GLY A 43 -12.51 7.01 -1.53
N ASP A 44 -11.61 7.55 -0.71
CA ASP A 44 -10.67 6.79 0.11
C ASP A 44 -11.40 5.83 1.06
N ALA A 45 -12.44 6.32 1.75
CA ALA A 45 -13.25 5.47 2.62
C ALA A 45 -13.93 4.32 1.86
N ILE A 46 -14.45 4.58 0.66
CA ILE A 46 -15.08 3.57 -0.20
C ILE A 46 -14.04 2.58 -0.72
N LEU A 47 -12.89 3.06 -1.19
CA LEU A 47 -11.78 2.25 -1.67
C LEU A 47 -11.31 1.27 -0.58
N ASN A 48 -11.11 1.76 0.64
CA ASN A 48 -10.71 0.95 1.79
C ASN A 48 -11.77 -0.10 2.15
N PHE A 49 -13.05 0.25 2.10
CA PHE A 49 -14.14 -0.69 2.35
C PHE A 49 -14.14 -1.80 1.29
N VAL A 50 -14.18 -1.44 0.00
CA VAL A 50 -14.25 -2.41 -1.11
C VAL A 50 -13.02 -3.31 -1.16
N ALA A 51 -11.83 -2.76 -0.97
CA ALA A 51 -10.60 -3.55 -0.90
C ALA A 51 -10.61 -4.48 0.32
N GLY A 52 -11.10 -4.01 1.47
CA GLY A 52 -11.23 -4.83 2.68
C GLY A 52 -12.20 -5.99 2.53
N GLU A 53 -13.38 -5.74 1.96
CA GLU A 53 -14.39 -6.76 1.65
C GLU A 53 -13.82 -7.82 0.69
N ALA A 54 -13.21 -7.40 -0.42
CA ALA A 54 -12.64 -8.32 -1.40
C ALA A 54 -11.50 -9.18 -0.82
N LEU A 55 -10.67 -8.62 0.06
CA LEU A 55 -9.63 -9.38 0.74
C LEU A 55 -10.19 -10.37 1.75
N PHE A 56 -11.24 -9.99 2.49
CA PHE A 56 -11.93 -10.85 3.44
C PHE A 56 -12.50 -12.09 2.74
N ASP A 57 -13.18 -11.90 1.61
CA ASP A 57 -13.75 -13.00 0.82
C ASP A 57 -12.68 -13.87 0.16
N ARG A 58 -11.61 -13.26 -0.36
CA ARG A 58 -10.55 -13.98 -1.10
C ARG A 58 -9.61 -14.78 -0.21
N PHE A 59 -9.38 -14.35 1.03
CA PHE A 59 -8.46 -14.98 1.96
C PHE A 59 -9.13 -15.36 3.29
N PRO A 60 -10.06 -16.34 3.29
CA PRO A 60 -10.87 -16.68 4.46
C PRO A 60 -10.07 -17.22 5.66
N LEU A 61 -8.83 -17.65 5.43
CA LEU A 61 -7.93 -18.17 6.46
C LEU A 61 -6.91 -17.12 6.97
N ALA A 62 -6.88 -15.93 6.36
CA ALA A 62 -5.93 -14.89 6.75
C ALA A 62 -6.34 -14.24 8.08
N ARG A 63 -5.34 -13.93 8.91
CA ARG A 63 -5.54 -13.18 10.16
C ARG A 63 -5.77 -11.70 9.86
N GLU A 64 -6.44 -11.00 10.78
CA GLU A 64 -6.73 -9.56 10.67
C GLU A 64 -5.48 -8.75 10.24
N GLY A 65 -4.35 -8.92 10.92
CA GLY A 65 -3.15 -8.16 10.60
C GLY A 65 -2.61 -8.43 9.18
N GLN A 66 -2.79 -9.63 8.63
CA GLN A 66 -2.41 -9.95 7.25
C GLN A 66 -3.33 -9.21 6.27
N LEU A 67 -4.64 -9.27 6.50
CA LEU A 67 -5.65 -8.56 5.69
C LEU A 67 -5.41 -7.05 5.71
N SER A 68 -5.13 -6.48 6.88
CA SER A 68 -4.82 -5.05 7.05
C SER A 68 -3.58 -4.63 6.26
N ARG A 69 -2.53 -5.47 6.20
CA ARG A 69 -1.32 -5.21 5.39
C ARG A 69 -1.57 -5.35 3.89
N LEU A 70 -2.32 -6.37 3.47
CA LEU A 70 -2.72 -6.52 2.06
C LEU A 70 -3.53 -5.31 1.61
N ARG A 71 -4.49 -4.87 2.42
CA ARG A 71 -5.31 -3.69 2.11
C ARG A 71 -4.43 -2.46 1.96
N ALA A 72 -3.55 -2.19 2.94
CA ALA A 72 -2.63 -1.06 2.88
C ALA A 72 -1.74 -1.10 1.62
N ARG A 73 -1.29 -2.28 1.17
CA ARG A 73 -0.52 -2.44 -0.07
C ARG A 73 -1.36 -2.16 -1.32
N LEU A 74 -2.63 -2.54 -1.34
CA LEU A 74 -3.53 -2.31 -2.48
C LEU A 74 -3.91 -0.83 -2.63
N VAL A 75 -4.19 -0.16 -1.53
CA VAL A 75 -4.75 1.21 -1.53
C VAL A 75 -3.70 2.29 -1.31
N LYS A 76 -2.40 1.94 -1.30
CA LYS A 76 -1.34 2.94 -1.14
C LYS A 76 -1.24 3.85 -2.35
N GLY A 77 -0.81 5.10 -2.11
CA GLY A 77 -0.68 6.13 -3.14
C GLY A 77 0.15 5.72 -4.35
N GLU A 78 1.23 4.93 -4.20
CA GLU A 78 2.03 4.48 -5.35
C GLU A 78 1.24 3.56 -6.28
N THR A 79 0.45 2.64 -5.71
CA THR A 79 -0.41 1.73 -6.49
C THR A 79 -1.49 2.53 -7.22
N LEU A 80 -2.15 3.44 -6.51
CA LEU A 80 -3.18 4.31 -7.10
C LEU A 80 -2.61 5.22 -8.18
N ALA A 81 -1.40 5.76 -8.00
CA ALA A 81 -0.71 6.56 -9.01
C ALA A 81 -0.37 5.75 -10.26
N VAL A 82 0.00 4.47 -10.14
CA VAL A 82 0.21 3.58 -11.29
C VAL A 82 -1.10 3.40 -12.07
N LEU A 83 -2.21 3.10 -11.40
CA LEU A 83 -3.52 2.97 -12.04
C LEU A 83 -3.93 4.28 -12.71
N ALA A 84 -3.77 5.40 -12.02
CA ALA A 84 -4.07 6.73 -12.53
C ALA A 84 -3.28 7.08 -13.79
N ARG A 85 -2.00 6.69 -13.85
CA ARG A 85 -1.18 6.82 -15.07
C ARG A 85 -1.68 5.93 -16.20
N GLY A 86 -2.14 4.72 -15.91
CA GLY A 86 -2.76 3.83 -16.90
C GLY A 86 -4.01 4.43 -17.55
N PHE A 87 -4.75 5.25 -16.81
CA PHE A 87 -5.88 6.03 -17.32
C PHE A 87 -5.49 7.39 -17.93
N GLU A 88 -4.20 7.71 -18.00
CA GLU A 88 -3.70 9.01 -18.46
C GLU A 88 -4.31 10.19 -17.66
N LEU A 89 -4.65 10.00 -16.38
CA LEU A 89 -5.41 11.00 -15.58
C LEU A 89 -4.76 12.39 -15.56
N GLY A 90 -3.43 12.44 -15.61
CA GLY A 90 -2.68 13.70 -15.62
C GLY A 90 -3.07 14.66 -16.76
N GLU A 91 -3.55 14.15 -17.89
CA GLU A 91 -3.98 14.97 -19.04
C GLU A 91 -5.32 15.69 -18.79
N TYR A 92 -6.10 15.21 -17.83
CA TYR A 92 -7.44 15.70 -17.54
C TYR A 92 -7.49 16.56 -16.26
N LEU A 93 -6.41 16.59 -15.48
CA LEU A 93 -6.34 17.35 -14.24
C LEU A 93 -6.42 18.86 -14.47
N ARG A 94 -7.27 19.51 -13.68
CA ARG A 94 -7.35 20.97 -13.59
C ARG A 94 -6.47 21.43 -12.44
N LEU A 95 -5.35 22.03 -12.79
CA LEU A 95 -4.34 22.52 -11.86
C LEU A 95 -4.22 24.04 -11.93
N GLY A 96 -3.90 24.68 -10.81
CA GLY A 96 -3.46 26.06 -10.79
C GLY A 96 -2.17 26.26 -11.59
N SER A 97 -1.93 27.48 -12.09
CA SER A 97 -0.80 27.77 -12.99
C SER A 97 0.57 27.45 -12.39
N GLY A 98 0.74 27.66 -11.08
CA GLY A 98 1.97 27.30 -10.36
C GLY A 98 2.19 25.79 -10.29
N GLU A 99 1.13 25.04 -9.96
CA GLU A 99 1.18 23.58 -9.84
C GLU A 99 1.38 22.89 -11.21
N LEU A 100 0.78 23.45 -12.27
CA LEU A 100 0.99 22.96 -13.61
C LEU A 100 2.46 23.14 -14.05
N LYS A 101 3.05 24.31 -13.76
CA LYS A 101 4.45 24.62 -14.10
C LYS A 101 5.47 23.78 -13.33
N SER A 102 5.15 23.39 -12.08
CA SER A 102 5.99 22.51 -11.28
C SER A 102 5.84 21.02 -11.63
N GLY A 103 5.00 20.68 -12.61
CA GLY A 103 4.79 19.30 -13.06
C GLY A 103 3.81 18.50 -12.20
N GLY A 104 2.90 19.16 -11.48
CA GLY A 104 1.93 18.51 -10.59
C GLY A 104 1.07 17.44 -11.27
N PHE A 105 0.82 17.56 -12.57
CA PHE A 105 0.07 16.57 -13.36
C PHE A 105 0.75 15.19 -13.45
N ARG A 106 2.01 15.08 -13.02
CA ARG A 106 2.76 13.81 -12.92
C ARG A 106 3.02 13.38 -11.48
N ARG A 107 2.65 14.20 -10.49
CA ARG A 107 2.94 13.91 -9.08
C ARG A 107 2.06 12.77 -8.60
N GLU A 108 2.68 11.78 -7.96
CA GLU A 108 1.99 10.56 -7.54
C GLU A 108 0.85 10.84 -6.57
N SER A 109 1.06 11.72 -5.59
CA SER A 109 0.01 12.11 -4.65
C SER A 109 -1.21 12.69 -5.37
N ILE A 110 -1.01 13.68 -6.25
CA ILE A 110 -2.12 14.34 -6.97
C ILE A 110 -2.89 13.35 -7.86
N LEU A 111 -2.18 12.39 -8.46
CA LEU A 111 -2.80 11.35 -9.30
C LEU A 111 -3.61 10.36 -8.47
N ALA A 112 -3.09 9.95 -7.30
CA ALA A 112 -3.79 9.09 -6.35
C ALA A 112 -5.05 9.78 -5.81
N ASP A 113 -4.91 11.01 -5.31
CA ASP A 113 -6.01 11.81 -4.75
C ASP A 113 -7.14 12.01 -5.80
N ALA A 114 -6.78 12.23 -7.06
CA ALA A 114 -7.75 12.36 -8.15
C ALA A 114 -8.47 11.05 -8.47
N LEU A 115 -7.78 9.90 -8.39
CA LEU A 115 -8.41 8.59 -8.57
C LEU A 115 -9.39 8.29 -7.43
N GLU A 116 -9.02 8.59 -6.19
CA GLU A 116 -9.93 8.50 -5.04
C GLU A 116 -11.13 9.42 -5.21
N ALA A 117 -10.91 10.67 -5.62
CA ALA A 117 -11.99 11.60 -5.88
C ALA A 117 -12.96 11.11 -6.99
N LEU A 118 -12.46 10.40 -8.01
CA LEU A 118 -13.30 9.77 -9.03
C LEU A 118 -14.15 8.64 -8.45
N ILE A 119 -13.63 7.83 -7.52
CA ILE A 119 -14.41 6.82 -6.79
C ILE A 119 -15.56 7.51 -6.03
N GLY A 120 -15.25 8.57 -5.28
CA GLY A 120 -16.24 9.37 -4.57
C GLY A 120 -17.30 9.97 -5.50
N ALA A 121 -16.90 10.45 -6.67
CA ALA A 121 -17.82 10.99 -7.68
C ALA A 121 -18.74 9.92 -8.29
N ILE A 122 -18.20 8.74 -8.64
CA ILE A 122 -19.00 7.61 -9.17
C ILE A 122 -20.04 7.17 -8.13
N TYR A 123 -19.65 7.10 -6.85
CA TYR A 123 -20.57 6.78 -5.77
C TYR A 123 -21.72 7.78 -5.66
N LEU A 124 -21.44 9.09 -5.76
CA LEU A 124 -22.50 10.10 -5.71
C LEU A 124 -23.42 10.07 -6.95
N ASP A 125 -22.91 9.65 -8.10
CA ASP A 125 -23.63 9.63 -9.38
C ASP A 125 -24.47 8.34 -9.60
N ALA A 126 -24.01 7.20 -9.06
CA ALA A 126 -24.64 5.89 -9.31
C ALA A 126 -24.70 4.94 -8.10
N GLY A 127 -24.24 5.33 -6.92
CA GLY A 127 -24.34 4.55 -5.69
C GLY A 127 -23.24 3.49 -5.51
N MET A 128 -23.35 2.75 -4.41
CA MET A 128 -22.29 1.88 -3.90
C MET A 128 -21.97 0.70 -4.84
N ASP A 129 -22.99 0.04 -5.40
CA ASP A 129 -22.77 -1.15 -6.24
C ASP A 129 -21.91 -0.82 -7.47
N THR A 130 -22.23 0.30 -8.14
CA THR A 130 -21.46 0.76 -9.31
C THR A 130 -20.04 1.16 -8.93
N ALA A 131 -19.86 1.90 -7.82
CA ALA A 131 -18.54 2.29 -7.35
C ALA A 131 -17.68 1.06 -7.00
N ARG A 132 -18.26 0.09 -6.29
CA ARG A 132 -17.63 -1.19 -5.94
C ARG A 132 -17.18 -1.94 -7.19
N ASP A 133 -18.05 -2.09 -8.19
CA ASP A 133 -17.74 -2.81 -9.42
C ASP A 133 -16.61 -2.15 -10.23
N ARG A 134 -16.47 -0.82 -10.18
CA ARG A 134 -15.35 -0.11 -10.81
C ARG A 134 -14.05 -0.28 -10.03
N VAL A 135 -14.08 -0.11 -8.71
CA VAL A 135 -12.91 -0.28 -7.85
C VAL A 135 -12.33 -1.70 -7.99
N LEU A 136 -13.19 -2.73 -7.95
CA LEU A 136 -12.74 -4.12 -8.13
C LEU A 136 -12.13 -4.36 -9.51
N ALA A 137 -12.72 -3.79 -10.57
CA ALA A 137 -12.18 -3.90 -11.92
C ALA A 137 -10.80 -3.23 -12.06
N TRP A 138 -10.61 -2.06 -11.45
CA TRP A 138 -9.33 -1.34 -11.51
C TRP A 138 -8.23 -2.03 -10.70
N LEU A 139 -8.59 -2.63 -9.55
CA LEU A 139 -7.64 -3.37 -8.70
C LEU A 139 -7.40 -4.82 -9.15
N ALA A 140 -8.10 -5.32 -10.17
CA ALA A 140 -8.07 -6.73 -10.56
C ALA A 140 -6.64 -7.25 -10.80
N GLY A 141 -5.81 -6.48 -11.51
CA GLY A 141 -4.41 -6.82 -11.76
C GLY A 141 -3.56 -6.86 -10.48
N GLU A 142 -3.79 -5.93 -9.55
CA GLU A 142 -3.09 -5.90 -8.27
C GLU A 142 -3.44 -7.14 -7.43
N PHE A 143 -4.71 -7.54 -7.42
CA PHE A 143 -5.19 -8.74 -6.72
C PHE A 143 -4.56 -10.04 -7.23
N GLU A 144 -4.22 -10.15 -8.52
CA GLU A 144 -3.54 -11.32 -9.09
C GLU A 144 -2.11 -11.49 -8.56
N THR A 145 -1.46 -10.38 -8.20
CA THR A 145 -0.09 -10.40 -7.65
C THR A 145 -0.03 -10.60 -6.14
N LEU A 146 -1.17 -10.62 -5.46
CA LEU A 146 -1.21 -10.75 -4.00
C LEU A 146 -0.96 -12.19 -3.57
N THR A 147 0.00 -12.34 -2.66
CA THR A 147 0.25 -13.59 -1.94
C THR A 147 0.23 -13.34 -0.44
N LEU A 148 -0.21 -14.33 0.35
CA LEU A 148 -0.13 -14.26 1.80
C LEU A 148 1.32 -14.33 2.31
N VAL A 149 2.23 -14.89 1.51
CA VAL A 149 3.65 -15.04 1.85
C VAL A 149 4.32 -13.67 2.07
N ASP A 150 4.01 -12.68 1.23
CA ASP A 150 4.53 -11.31 1.34
C ASP A 150 4.00 -10.55 2.57
N THR A 151 3.04 -11.11 3.31
CA THR A 151 2.38 -10.42 4.43
C THR A 151 2.92 -10.83 5.79
N ASN A 152 3.89 -11.74 5.86
CA ASN A 152 4.56 -12.00 7.13
C ASN A 152 5.25 -10.69 7.57
N LYS A 153 4.87 -10.17 8.76
CA LYS A 153 5.61 -9.06 9.38
C LYS A 153 7.07 -9.46 9.39
N ASP A 154 7.97 -8.51 9.13
CA ASP A 154 9.37 -8.88 9.10
C ASP A 154 9.76 -9.46 10.48
N PRO A 155 10.59 -10.52 10.52
CA PRO A 155 10.82 -11.28 11.75
C PRO A 155 11.30 -10.40 12.92
N LYS A 156 11.99 -9.29 12.62
CA LYS A 156 12.43 -8.31 13.61
C LYS A 156 11.24 -7.65 14.34
N THR A 157 10.23 -7.20 13.59
CA THR A 157 9.01 -6.62 14.16
C THR A 157 8.21 -7.66 14.94
N ARG A 158 8.11 -8.90 14.43
CA ARG A 158 7.42 -10.00 15.12
C ARG A 158 8.07 -10.34 16.46
N LEU A 159 9.40 -10.43 16.49
CA LEU A 159 10.14 -10.69 17.71
C LEU A 159 9.98 -9.56 18.74
N GLN A 160 10.01 -8.31 18.27
CA GLN A 160 9.77 -7.15 19.11
C GLN A 160 8.36 -7.17 19.73
N GLU A 161 7.32 -7.39 18.94
CA GLU A 161 5.94 -7.45 19.44
C GLU A 161 5.75 -8.61 20.43
N TYR A 162 6.36 -9.77 20.14
CA TYR A 162 6.31 -10.93 21.03
C TYR A 162 6.92 -10.61 22.41
N LEU A 163 8.10 -9.98 22.44
CA LEU A 163 8.77 -9.60 23.69
C LEU A 163 7.99 -8.52 24.44
N GLN A 164 7.47 -7.51 23.73
CA GLN A 164 6.66 -6.44 24.33
C GLN A 164 5.36 -6.97 24.94
N SER A 165 4.69 -7.93 24.28
CA SER A 165 3.47 -8.55 24.80
C SER A 165 3.68 -9.29 26.14
N ARG A 166 4.94 -9.65 26.43
CA ARG A 166 5.38 -10.32 27.67
C ARG A 166 6.09 -9.37 28.64
N ALA A 167 6.07 -8.07 28.38
CA ALA A 167 6.78 -7.05 29.15
C ALA A 167 8.30 -7.32 29.29
N CYS A 168 8.91 -7.97 28.29
CA CYS A 168 10.34 -8.20 28.22
C CYS A 168 11.08 -7.04 27.56
N GLU A 169 12.40 -6.96 27.76
CA GLU A 169 13.26 -6.04 27.02
C GLU A 169 13.23 -6.34 25.51
N LEU A 170 13.47 -5.29 24.72
CA LEU A 170 13.57 -5.37 23.27
C LEU A 170 14.81 -6.18 22.83
N PRO A 171 14.75 -6.84 21.65
CA PRO A 171 15.87 -7.64 21.15
C PRO A 171 17.09 -6.77 20.83
N ARG A 172 18.28 -7.22 21.25
CA ARG A 172 19.55 -6.55 20.95
C ARG A 172 20.21 -7.25 19.77
N TYR A 173 20.67 -6.46 18.79
CA TYR A 173 21.35 -6.97 17.59
C TYR A 173 22.78 -6.44 17.55
N GLU A 174 23.73 -7.34 17.35
CA GLU A 174 25.16 -7.02 17.26
C GLU A 174 25.75 -7.61 15.98
N VAL A 175 26.45 -6.80 15.19
CA VAL A 175 27.20 -7.30 14.03
C VAL A 175 28.51 -7.88 14.55
N VAL A 176 28.65 -9.20 14.45
CA VAL A 176 29.82 -9.92 14.96
C VAL A 176 30.91 -10.11 13.91
N ASP A 177 30.54 -10.10 12.62
CA ASP A 177 31.50 -10.21 11.53
C ASP A 177 30.98 -9.58 10.23
N ILE A 178 31.90 -9.15 9.36
CA ILE A 178 31.63 -8.67 8.02
C ILE A 178 32.70 -9.27 7.09
N GLN A 179 32.26 -10.12 6.16
CA GLN A 179 33.15 -10.80 5.22
C GLN A 179 32.86 -10.38 3.78
N GLY A 180 33.85 -10.53 2.90
CA GLY A 180 33.72 -10.27 1.46
C GLY A 180 34.11 -8.84 1.04
N GLU A 181 34.23 -8.67 -0.28
CA GLU A 181 34.61 -7.40 -0.88
C GLU A 181 33.50 -6.34 -0.75
N PRO A 182 33.80 -5.03 -0.80
CA PRO A 182 32.81 -3.96 -0.61
C PRO A 182 31.53 -4.08 -1.43
N HIS A 183 31.60 -4.64 -2.63
CA HIS A 183 30.47 -4.83 -3.55
C HIS A 183 29.75 -6.18 -3.39
N CYS A 184 30.25 -7.06 -2.51
CA CYS A 184 29.69 -8.38 -2.20
C CYS A 184 29.94 -8.73 -0.72
N ARG A 185 29.55 -7.82 0.19
CA ARG A 185 29.72 -8.04 1.63
C ARG A 185 28.61 -8.91 2.21
N THR A 186 29.00 -9.83 3.08
CA THR A 186 28.10 -10.61 3.92
C THR A 186 28.25 -10.15 5.37
N PHE A 187 27.14 -9.78 5.98
CA PHE A 187 27.06 -9.36 7.38
C PHE A 187 26.62 -10.56 8.22
N PHE A 188 27.27 -10.77 9.36
CA PHE A 188 26.89 -11.76 10.37
C PHE A 188 26.43 -11.03 11.62
N VAL A 189 25.21 -11.33 12.07
CA VAL A 189 24.55 -10.66 13.18
C VAL A 189 24.12 -11.69 14.21
N GLU A 190 24.35 -11.37 15.48
CA GLU A 190 23.78 -12.07 16.62
C GLU A 190 22.60 -11.29 17.18
N CYS A 191 21.53 -12.01 17.56
CA CYS A 191 20.37 -11.47 18.25
C CYS A 191 20.26 -12.09 19.64
N GLU A 192 20.26 -11.21 20.65
CA GLU A 192 20.17 -11.54 22.07
C GLU A 192 18.81 -11.09 22.62
N ILE A 193 18.15 -12.00 23.32
CA ILE A 193 16.87 -11.78 23.98
C ILE A 193 16.86 -12.43 25.36
N VAL A 194 16.15 -11.82 26.31
CA VAL A 194 16.11 -12.28 27.72
C VAL A 194 15.52 -13.69 27.87
N LEU A 195 14.65 -14.10 26.94
CA LEU A 195 13.95 -15.39 26.99
C LEU A 195 14.78 -16.57 26.46
N LEU A 196 15.94 -16.35 25.84
CA LEU A 196 16.84 -17.40 25.35
C LEU A 196 18.20 -17.29 26.04
N ASN A 197 18.76 -18.42 26.46
CA ASN A 197 20.12 -18.47 27.00
C ASN A 197 21.19 -18.36 25.92
N GLU A 198 20.86 -18.75 24.68
CA GLU A 198 21.77 -18.70 23.54
C GLU A 198 21.38 -17.59 22.57
N LYS A 199 22.38 -16.89 22.05
CA LYS A 199 22.19 -15.88 21.00
C LYS A 199 21.84 -16.58 19.69
N SER A 200 20.80 -16.09 19.04
CA SER A 200 20.45 -16.51 17.68
C SER A 200 21.34 -15.80 16.66
N ARG A 201 21.55 -16.41 15.49
CA ARG A 201 22.46 -15.91 14.45
C ARG A 201 21.76 -15.74 13.12
N GLY A 202 22.15 -14.72 12.38
CA GLY A 202 21.67 -14.48 11.03
C GLY A 202 22.77 -13.90 10.15
N GLN A 203 22.68 -14.17 8.85
CA GLN A 203 23.59 -13.62 7.86
C GLN A 203 22.84 -13.05 6.67
N GLY A 204 23.41 -12.06 6.00
CA GLY A 204 22.78 -11.45 4.84
C GLY A 204 23.66 -10.45 4.11
N VAL A 205 23.25 -10.10 2.89
CA VAL A 205 23.94 -9.12 2.02
C VAL A 205 23.85 -7.68 2.53
N SER A 206 23.02 -7.43 3.55
CA SER A 206 22.95 -6.18 4.28
C SER A 206 22.74 -6.45 5.76
N ARG A 207 23.14 -5.50 6.61
CA ARG A 207 22.87 -5.54 8.05
C ARG A 207 21.39 -5.80 8.35
N ARG A 208 20.48 -5.14 7.62
CA ARG A 208 19.02 -5.30 7.82
C ARG A 208 18.57 -6.74 7.56
N ILE A 209 19.05 -7.37 6.49
CA ILE A 209 18.69 -8.75 6.16
C ILE A 209 19.27 -9.71 7.21
N ALA A 210 20.53 -9.52 7.61
CA ALA A 210 21.16 -10.34 8.65
C ALA A 210 20.42 -10.26 9.99
N GLU A 211 19.98 -9.05 10.40
CA GLU A 211 19.13 -8.85 11.59
C GLU A 211 17.79 -9.59 11.49
N GLN A 212 17.13 -9.56 10.32
CA GLN A 212 15.86 -10.27 10.11
C GLN A 212 16.02 -11.78 10.17
N VAL A 213 17.11 -12.33 9.62
CA VAL A 213 17.41 -13.78 9.71
C VAL A 213 17.69 -14.18 11.16
N ALA A 214 18.45 -13.37 11.91
CA ALA A 214 18.71 -13.64 13.33
C ALA A 214 17.40 -13.62 14.15
N ALA A 215 16.52 -12.65 13.87
CA ALA A 215 15.23 -12.55 14.53
C ALA A 215 14.30 -13.75 14.24
N ALA A 216 14.31 -14.24 13.00
CA ALA A 216 13.57 -15.45 12.61
C ALA A 216 14.08 -16.68 13.38
N ALA A 217 15.40 -16.84 13.48
CA ALA A 217 16.00 -17.92 14.25
C ALA A 217 15.63 -17.84 15.74
N ALA A 218 15.57 -16.63 16.33
CA ALA A 218 15.09 -16.44 17.71
C ALA A 218 13.62 -16.86 17.87
N LEU A 219 12.75 -16.49 16.93
CA LEU A 219 11.32 -16.85 16.96
C LEU A 219 11.10 -18.37 16.87
N ILE A 220 11.89 -19.06 16.04
CA ILE A 220 11.90 -20.54 15.96
C ILE A 220 12.40 -21.15 17.28
N ALA A 221 13.49 -20.65 17.84
CA ALA A 221 14.04 -21.14 19.11
C ALA A 221 13.08 -20.93 20.30
N LEU A 222 12.26 -19.88 20.25
CA LEU A 222 11.19 -19.63 21.22
C LEU A 222 9.94 -20.53 21.01
N GLY A 223 9.90 -21.32 19.94
CA GLY A 223 8.73 -22.14 19.57
C GLY A 223 7.53 -21.32 19.10
N VAL A 224 7.75 -20.06 18.70
CA VAL A 224 6.70 -19.15 18.20
C VAL A 224 6.41 -19.43 16.72
N GLU A 225 7.40 -19.95 16.00
CA GLU A 225 7.34 -20.28 14.57
C GLU A 225 7.89 -21.68 14.31
N ASN A 226 7.28 -22.40 13.37
CA ASN A 226 7.84 -23.65 12.87
C ASN A 226 8.84 -23.31 11.75
N GLY A 227 9.99 -23.98 11.71
CA GLY A 227 11.08 -23.68 10.76
C GLY A 227 10.77 -23.90 9.27
N HIS A 228 9.50 -24.04 8.87
CA HIS A 228 9.01 -24.27 7.51
C HIS A 228 7.92 -23.27 7.07
N ASP A 229 7.60 -22.25 7.88
CA ASP A 229 6.75 -21.10 7.49
C ASP A 229 7.59 -19.93 6.92
#